data_AF-A0AA44WL55-F1
#
_entry.id   AF-A0AA44WL55-F1
#
_cell.length_a   1.000
_cell.length_b   1.000
_cell.length_c   1.000
_cell.angle_alpha   90.00
_cell.angle_beta   90.00
_cell.angle_gamma   90.00
#
_symmetry.space_group_name_H-M   'P 1'
#
loop_
_entity.id
_entity.type
_entity.pdbx_description
1 polymer ?
#
loop_
_entity_poly.entity_id
_entity_poly.type
_entity_poly.pdbx_seq_one_letter_code
_entity_poly.pdbx_strand_id
1 'polypeptide(L)'
;MFFHCRRKQRPPPVFPRTPCARLGCNRRALRCESHERGITFYSFYCKDHTRCRAQNCSRPRKAADRNETWAYCLGHTCLLDGCYLKRAPDSHMCAPHTPRCLIPDCPDPRSATGLFCAAHSCAAPDCDAVIAAGAWCRSHTPCRVPGCTRPRAVLPHTSSSTSSSSGGTHDAVCAEHAPRACRRGGCTAVLDGVAEPQQQRVFCAAHECLRVDCRGGRQDTTAGGGGGGVFCEAHACEKPLCGEPVVAAAEGARYCQGHECRVAACRGPRAVDSPYCPLLHACQCPGCPGQRAAGRSCCDGHDALLRDGLVSSVAESQQRQRRARTGHHLAPLSPMEEALSRRLMQERARQESEARLREEMMAWREGIPYGLGARERMRSWDTAADVGAGGPRSRDSGLGTSSDDCTFVG
;
A
#
# COMPACT_ATOMS: atom_id res chain seq x y z
N MET A 1 -94.65 -68.77 14.54
CA MET A 1 -93.92 -67.89 15.49
C MET A 1 -92.71 -68.66 16.01
N PHE A 2 -91.49 -68.33 15.56
CA PHE A 2 -90.27 -69.03 15.98
C PHE A 2 -89.59 -68.25 17.11
N PHE A 3 -89.60 -68.79 18.33
CA PHE A 3 -88.83 -68.26 19.44
C PHE A 3 -87.35 -68.64 19.28
N HIS A 4 -86.50 -67.64 19.02
CA HIS A 4 -85.05 -67.82 19.04
C HIS A 4 -84.54 -67.87 20.49
N CYS A 5 -84.12 -69.05 20.93
CA CYS A 5 -83.45 -69.27 22.20
C CYS A 5 -82.04 -68.66 22.15
N ARG A 6 -81.85 -67.47 22.75
CA ARG A 6 -80.51 -66.88 22.99
C ARG A 6 -79.76 -67.78 23.99
N ARG A 7 -78.80 -68.58 23.50
CA ARG A 7 -77.79 -69.23 24.35
C ARG A 7 -77.03 -68.14 25.13
N LYS A 8 -77.17 -68.14 26.46
CA LYS A 8 -76.31 -67.38 27.39
C LYS A 8 -74.85 -67.74 27.10
N GLN A 9 -74.08 -66.80 26.57
CA GLN A 9 -72.62 -66.97 26.45
C GLN A 9 -72.04 -67.15 27.85
N ARG A 10 -71.25 -68.20 28.06
CA ARG A 10 -70.51 -68.40 29.32
C ARG A 10 -69.48 -67.29 29.45
N PRO A 11 -69.27 -66.71 30.65
CA PRO A 11 -68.20 -65.75 30.86
C PRO A 11 -66.85 -66.40 30.50
N PRO A 12 -65.93 -65.66 29.87
CA PRO A 12 -64.63 -66.21 29.49
C PRO A 12 -63.86 -66.71 30.73
N PRO A 13 -63.04 -67.76 30.59
CA PRO A 13 -62.23 -68.28 31.69
C PRO A 13 -61.30 -67.19 32.23
N VAL A 14 -61.40 -66.93 33.54
CA VAL A 14 -60.54 -65.98 34.24
C VAL A 14 -59.21 -66.69 34.52
N PHE A 15 -58.23 -66.52 33.65
CA PHE A 15 -56.88 -67.01 33.90
C PHE A 15 -56.24 -66.21 35.05
N PRO A 16 -55.60 -66.88 36.04
CA PRO A 16 -54.93 -66.19 37.13
C PRO A 16 -53.77 -65.35 36.58
N ARG A 17 -53.74 -64.06 36.92
CA ARG A 17 -52.66 -63.15 36.50
C ARG A 17 -51.34 -63.59 37.12
N THR A 18 -50.29 -63.63 36.31
CA THR A 18 -48.93 -63.90 36.77
C THR A 18 -48.45 -62.83 37.77
N PRO A 19 -47.68 -63.21 38.79
CA PRO A 19 -47.02 -62.27 39.69
C PRO A 19 -46.00 -61.43 38.92
N CYS A 20 -45.70 -60.22 39.41
CA CYS A 20 -44.66 -59.38 38.85
C CYS A 20 -43.29 -60.09 38.95
N ALA A 21 -42.52 -60.08 37.86
CA ALA A 21 -41.21 -60.73 37.78
C ALA A 21 -40.12 -60.07 38.65
N ARG A 22 -40.37 -58.88 39.24
CA ARG A 22 -39.39 -58.22 40.11
C ARG A 22 -39.35 -58.91 41.46
N LEU A 23 -38.15 -59.35 41.87
CA LEU A 23 -37.92 -59.97 43.17
C LEU A 23 -38.47 -59.10 44.32
N GLY A 24 -39.30 -59.71 45.17
CA GLY A 24 -39.95 -59.04 46.30
C GLY A 24 -41.20 -58.20 45.96
N CYS A 25 -41.69 -58.22 44.72
CA CYS A 25 -42.92 -57.52 44.34
C CYS A 25 -44.16 -58.42 44.46
N ASN A 26 -45.05 -58.10 45.40
CA ASN A 26 -46.31 -58.84 45.58
C ASN A 26 -47.45 -58.36 44.66
N ARG A 27 -47.16 -57.47 43.70
CA ARG A 27 -48.17 -56.96 42.75
C ARG A 27 -48.31 -57.86 41.53
N ARG A 28 -49.50 -57.87 40.93
CA ARG A 28 -49.78 -58.63 39.71
C ARG A 28 -49.24 -57.90 38.48
N ALA A 29 -48.76 -58.67 37.51
CA ALA A 29 -48.28 -58.11 36.25
C ALA A 29 -49.44 -57.52 35.43
N LEU A 30 -49.14 -56.53 34.57
CA LEU A 30 -50.17 -55.86 33.78
C LEU A 30 -50.63 -56.73 32.60
N ARG A 31 -51.95 -56.80 32.40
CA ARG A 31 -52.56 -57.34 31.18
C ARG A 31 -52.63 -56.21 30.16
N CYS A 32 -51.97 -56.37 29.01
CA CYS A 32 -52.10 -55.43 27.90
C CYS A 32 -52.99 -56.07 26.83
N GLU A 33 -54.20 -55.52 26.67
CA GLU A 33 -55.10 -55.89 25.58
C GLU A 33 -54.80 -54.96 24.40
N SER A 34 -54.02 -55.42 23.43
CA SER A 34 -53.84 -54.69 22.17
C SER A 34 -55.08 -54.92 21.30
N HIS A 35 -55.89 -53.88 21.16
CA HIS A 35 -57.15 -53.93 20.42
C HIS A 35 -56.95 -54.15 18.91
N GLU A 36 -55.74 -53.90 18.39
CA GLU A 36 -55.42 -53.96 16.96
C GLU A 36 -55.10 -55.36 16.43
N ARG A 37 -54.80 -56.34 17.31
CA ARG A 37 -54.39 -57.69 16.86
C ARG A 37 -55.14 -58.84 17.53
N GLY A 38 -56.04 -58.56 18.48
CA GLY A 38 -56.74 -59.61 19.24
C GLY A 38 -55.83 -60.51 20.08
N ILE A 39 -54.54 -60.18 20.18
CA ILE A 39 -53.56 -60.92 20.99
C ILE A 39 -53.40 -60.21 22.32
N THR A 40 -53.73 -60.90 23.40
CA THR A 40 -53.41 -60.47 24.77
C THR A 40 -51.95 -60.79 25.07
N PHE A 41 -51.12 -59.77 25.24
CA PHE A 41 -49.77 -59.92 25.76
C PHE A 41 -49.75 -59.57 27.25
N TYR A 42 -49.09 -60.40 28.06
CA TYR A 42 -48.86 -60.11 29.47
C TYR A 42 -47.50 -59.41 29.61
N SER A 43 -47.49 -58.21 30.20
CA SER A 43 -46.23 -57.63 30.68
C SER A 43 -45.70 -58.50 31.81
N PHE A 44 -44.38 -58.67 31.92
CA PHE A 44 -43.77 -59.36 33.06
C PHE A 44 -43.80 -58.54 34.35
N TYR A 45 -44.11 -57.24 34.25
CA TYR A 45 -43.97 -56.28 35.36
C TYR A 45 -45.32 -55.61 35.69
N CYS A 46 -45.44 -55.14 36.94
CA CYS A 46 -46.62 -54.39 37.39
C CYS A 46 -46.58 -52.92 36.92
N LYS A 47 -47.68 -52.17 37.12
CA LYS A 47 -47.81 -50.75 36.72
C LYS A 47 -46.69 -49.86 37.26
N ASP A 48 -46.20 -50.16 38.45
CA ASP A 48 -45.15 -49.36 39.08
C ASP A 48 -43.78 -49.68 38.52
N HIS A 49 -43.55 -50.94 38.12
CA HIS A 49 -42.29 -51.40 37.54
C HIS A 49 -42.21 -51.19 36.04
N THR A 50 -43.31 -50.80 35.38
CA THR A 50 -43.31 -50.39 33.98
C THR A 50 -43.10 -48.88 33.81
N ARG A 51 -43.17 -48.09 34.90
CA ARG A 51 -43.02 -46.63 34.88
C ARG A 51 -41.58 -46.16 34.84
N CYS A 52 -41.37 -45.01 34.23
CA CYS A 52 -40.12 -44.27 34.26
C CYS A 52 -39.75 -43.89 35.71
N ARG A 53 -38.47 -44.08 36.08
CA ARG A 53 -37.94 -43.70 37.41
C ARG A 53 -37.72 -42.18 37.58
N ALA A 54 -37.89 -41.38 36.53
CA ALA A 54 -37.79 -39.93 36.64
C ALA A 54 -38.92 -39.38 37.52
N GLN A 55 -38.60 -38.39 38.35
CA GLN A 55 -39.58 -37.74 39.22
C GLN A 55 -40.76 -37.22 38.39
N ASN A 56 -41.98 -37.45 38.87
CA ASN A 56 -43.24 -37.03 38.24
C ASN A 56 -43.48 -37.55 36.81
N CYS A 57 -42.76 -38.59 36.37
CA CYS A 57 -42.98 -39.19 35.05
C CYS A 57 -43.88 -40.43 35.14
N SER A 58 -45.07 -40.37 34.53
CA SER A 58 -46.00 -41.51 34.44
C SER A 58 -45.82 -42.36 33.19
N ARG A 59 -44.89 -41.98 32.29
CA ARG A 59 -44.65 -42.68 31.01
C ARG A 59 -44.01 -44.05 31.22
N PRO A 60 -44.31 -45.04 30.37
CA PRO A 60 -43.67 -46.35 30.45
C PRO A 60 -42.18 -46.29 30.03
N ARG A 61 -41.37 -47.20 30.56
CA ARG A 61 -39.94 -47.37 30.20
C ARG A 61 -39.83 -47.85 28.74
N LYS A 62 -38.77 -47.46 28.01
CA LYS A 62 -38.58 -47.79 26.57
C LYS A 62 -38.53 -49.32 26.31
N ALA A 63 -38.04 -50.09 27.27
CA ALA A 63 -37.95 -51.55 27.23
C ALA A 63 -38.57 -52.19 28.47
N ALA A 64 -39.76 -51.70 28.89
CA ALA A 64 -40.39 -52.07 30.14
C ALA A 64 -40.53 -53.59 30.38
N ASP A 65 -40.60 -54.38 29.31
CA ASP A 65 -40.81 -55.83 29.34
C ASP A 65 -39.55 -56.67 29.07
N ARG A 66 -38.43 -56.07 28.66
CA ARG A 66 -37.24 -56.81 28.19
C ARG A 66 -36.03 -56.74 29.12
N ASN A 67 -35.89 -55.70 29.94
CA ASN A 67 -34.77 -55.60 30.86
C ASN A 67 -35.05 -54.66 32.05
N GLU A 68 -34.46 -54.96 33.21
CA GLU A 68 -34.53 -54.08 34.38
C GLU A 68 -33.59 -52.87 34.26
N THR A 69 -32.59 -52.94 33.38
CA THR A 69 -31.53 -51.95 33.22
C THR A 69 -32.01 -50.63 32.60
N TRP A 70 -33.12 -50.63 31.85
CA TRP A 70 -33.67 -49.42 31.23
C TRP A 70 -34.67 -48.75 32.17
N ALA A 71 -34.16 -48.02 33.16
CA ALA A 71 -34.98 -47.37 34.20
C ALA A 71 -35.83 -46.17 33.71
N TYR A 72 -35.60 -45.66 32.50
CA TYR A 72 -36.18 -44.42 31.99
C TYR A 72 -37.01 -44.60 30.70
N CYS A 73 -37.94 -43.68 30.45
CA CYS A 73 -38.72 -43.62 29.20
C CYS A 73 -37.93 -42.97 28.07
N LEU A 74 -38.43 -43.05 26.83
CA LEU A 74 -37.83 -42.39 25.66
C LEU A 74 -37.47 -40.91 25.87
N GLY A 75 -38.26 -40.18 26.67
CA GLY A 75 -38.03 -38.77 26.96
C GLY A 75 -36.94 -38.50 28.01
N HIS A 76 -36.57 -39.52 28.80
CA HIS A 76 -35.62 -39.39 29.92
C HIS A 76 -34.39 -40.29 29.79
N THR A 77 -34.31 -41.17 28.79
CA THR A 77 -33.13 -42.00 28.49
C THR A 77 -32.22 -41.27 27.51
N CYS A 78 -30.92 -41.22 27.80
CA CYS A 78 -29.89 -40.70 26.88
C CYS A 78 -30.14 -41.13 25.43
N LEU A 79 -30.04 -40.20 24.48
CA LEU A 79 -30.32 -40.46 23.08
C LEU A 79 -29.22 -41.28 22.38
N LEU A 80 -27.99 -41.32 22.93
CA LEU A 80 -26.93 -42.21 22.44
C LEU A 80 -27.37 -43.67 22.49
N ASP A 81 -27.30 -44.36 21.35
CA ASP A 81 -27.70 -45.75 21.23
C ASP A 81 -26.93 -46.65 22.21
N GLY A 82 -27.68 -47.52 22.91
CA GLY A 82 -27.14 -48.40 23.94
C GLY A 82 -26.96 -47.76 25.33
N CYS A 83 -27.08 -46.43 25.47
CA CYS A 83 -27.00 -45.79 26.77
C CYS A 83 -28.35 -45.81 27.51
N TYR A 84 -28.37 -46.34 28.74
CA TYR A 84 -29.56 -46.44 29.58
C TYR A 84 -29.60 -45.42 30.73
N LEU A 85 -28.66 -44.47 30.75
CA LEU A 85 -28.57 -43.42 31.77
C LEU A 85 -29.66 -42.34 31.59
N LYS A 86 -29.93 -41.62 32.69
CA LYS A 86 -30.86 -40.49 32.71
C LYS A 86 -30.30 -39.34 31.84
N ARG A 87 -31.13 -38.74 31.00
CA ARG A 87 -30.83 -37.47 30.32
C ARG A 87 -30.51 -36.38 31.33
N ALA A 88 -29.57 -35.50 30.98
CA ALA A 88 -29.35 -34.26 31.69
C ALA A 88 -30.59 -33.35 31.55
N PRO A 89 -30.84 -32.42 32.49
CA PRO A 89 -32.01 -31.54 32.46
C PRO A 89 -32.13 -30.67 31.19
N ASP A 90 -30.99 -30.37 30.59
CA ASP A 90 -30.77 -29.41 29.51
C ASP A 90 -30.22 -30.06 28.23
N SER A 91 -30.12 -31.39 28.18
CA SER A 91 -29.58 -32.11 27.02
C SER A 91 -30.37 -33.37 26.69
N HIS A 92 -30.33 -33.75 25.40
CA HIS A 92 -30.80 -35.06 24.95
C HIS A 92 -29.86 -36.21 25.35
N MET A 93 -28.68 -35.89 25.90
CA MET A 93 -27.67 -36.83 26.37
C MET A 93 -27.63 -36.90 27.90
N CYS A 94 -27.06 -37.96 28.46
CA CYS A 94 -26.74 -38.02 29.89
C CYS A 94 -25.48 -37.19 30.21
N ALA A 95 -25.26 -36.84 31.48
CA ALA A 95 -24.10 -36.07 31.93
C ALA A 95 -22.71 -36.52 31.38
N PRO A 96 -22.41 -37.83 31.23
CA PRO A 96 -21.14 -38.25 30.62
C PRO A 96 -21.10 -38.11 29.09
N HIS A 97 -22.26 -38.03 28.42
CA HIS A 97 -22.36 -37.89 26.97
C HIS A 97 -22.73 -36.47 26.52
N THR A 98 -22.98 -35.55 27.44
CA THR A 98 -23.06 -34.11 27.13
C THR A 98 -21.68 -33.63 26.72
N PRO A 99 -21.49 -33.22 25.46
CA PRO A 99 -20.18 -32.75 25.02
C PRO A 99 -19.87 -31.44 25.76
N ARG A 100 -18.74 -31.41 26.47
CA ARG A 100 -18.26 -30.25 27.24
C ARG A 100 -17.55 -29.25 26.32
N CYS A 101 -17.51 -27.98 26.73
CA CYS A 101 -16.71 -26.97 26.05
C CYS A 101 -15.27 -27.47 25.80
N LEU A 102 -14.72 -27.19 24.61
CA LEU A 102 -13.34 -27.58 24.27
C LEU A 102 -12.26 -26.72 24.95
N ILE A 103 -12.65 -25.65 25.65
CA ILE A 103 -11.69 -24.84 26.43
C ILE A 103 -11.28 -25.62 27.68
N PRO A 104 -9.96 -25.79 27.94
CA PRO A 104 -9.46 -26.43 29.15
C PRO A 104 -10.10 -25.83 30.41
N ASP A 105 -10.44 -26.68 31.37
CA ASP A 105 -11.02 -26.30 32.68
C ASP A 105 -12.41 -25.62 32.64
N CYS A 106 -13.07 -25.54 31.48
CA CYS A 106 -14.45 -25.06 31.40
C CYS A 106 -15.43 -26.20 31.76
N PRO A 107 -16.22 -26.09 32.87
CA PRO A 107 -17.17 -27.12 33.25
C PRO A 107 -18.46 -27.10 32.42
N ASP A 108 -18.68 -26.05 31.62
CA ASP A 108 -19.96 -25.80 30.98
C ASP A 108 -20.21 -26.69 29.76
N PRO A 109 -21.47 -27.10 29.55
CA PRO A 109 -21.86 -27.84 28.36
C PRO A 109 -21.72 -26.97 27.10
N ARG A 110 -21.50 -27.63 25.95
CA ARG A 110 -21.55 -26.95 24.66
C ARG A 110 -22.93 -26.37 24.38
N SER A 111 -22.96 -25.28 23.62
CA SER A 111 -24.19 -24.77 23.02
C SER A 111 -24.78 -25.79 22.03
N ALA A 112 -26.10 -25.69 21.76
CA ALA A 112 -26.80 -26.61 20.86
C ALA A 112 -26.24 -26.62 19.42
N THR A 113 -25.54 -25.55 19.04
CA THR A 113 -25.05 -25.30 17.68
C THR A 113 -23.52 -25.26 17.58
N GLY A 114 -22.77 -25.31 18.69
CA GLY A 114 -21.34 -24.99 18.69
C GLY A 114 -20.44 -25.98 19.42
N LEU A 115 -19.13 -25.87 19.15
CA LEU A 115 -18.07 -26.61 19.87
C LEU A 115 -17.76 -26.03 21.27
N PHE A 116 -18.31 -24.87 21.58
CA PHE A 116 -18.05 -24.08 22.78
C PHE A 116 -19.35 -23.78 23.56
N CYS A 117 -19.23 -23.49 24.86
CA CYS A 117 -20.36 -23.07 25.69
C CYS A 117 -20.77 -21.62 25.37
N ALA A 118 -21.93 -21.18 25.86
CA ALA A 118 -22.44 -19.83 25.64
C ALA A 118 -21.47 -18.71 26.09
N ALA A 119 -20.67 -18.95 27.12
CA ALA A 119 -19.66 -18.01 27.62
C ALA A 119 -18.42 -17.90 26.70
N HIS A 120 -18.22 -18.88 25.81
CA HIS A 120 -17.08 -18.97 24.92
C HIS A 120 -17.47 -18.91 23.44
N SER A 121 -18.75 -18.64 23.14
CA SER A 121 -19.27 -18.42 21.79
C SER A 121 -19.78 -16.99 21.63
N CYS A 122 -19.58 -16.39 20.46
CA CYS A 122 -20.19 -15.11 20.14
C CYS A 122 -21.74 -15.20 20.13
N ALA A 123 -22.43 -14.19 20.65
CA ALA A 123 -23.89 -14.11 20.65
C ALA A 123 -24.51 -13.71 19.29
N ALA A 124 -23.68 -13.42 18.27
CA ALA A 124 -24.18 -13.08 16.95
C ALA A 124 -24.72 -14.35 16.26
N PRO A 125 -25.86 -14.28 15.56
CA PRO A 125 -26.36 -15.40 14.76
C PRO A 125 -25.29 -15.78 13.72
N ASP A 126 -25.10 -17.08 13.53
CA ASP A 126 -24.16 -17.67 12.57
C ASP A 126 -22.67 -17.30 12.79
N CYS A 127 -22.29 -16.92 14.01
CA CYS A 127 -20.89 -16.62 14.35
C CYS A 127 -20.26 -17.69 15.25
N ASP A 128 -19.34 -18.46 14.69
CA ASP A 128 -18.61 -19.54 15.39
C ASP A 128 -17.33 -19.06 16.11
N ALA A 129 -17.16 -17.74 16.26
CA ALA A 129 -15.96 -17.18 16.87
C ALA A 129 -15.88 -17.50 18.37
N VAL A 130 -14.71 -17.98 18.79
CA VAL A 130 -14.39 -18.26 20.20
C VAL A 130 -14.06 -16.96 20.93
N ILE A 131 -14.70 -16.75 22.06
CA ILE A 131 -14.42 -15.59 22.92
C ILE A 131 -13.82 -16.06 24.25
N ALA A 132 -12.90 -15.27 24.81
CA ALA A 132 -12.30 -15.56 26.12
C ALA A 132 -13.17 -15.03 27.28
N ALA A 133 -13.95 -13.97 27.03
CA ALA A 133 -14.91 -13.38 27.96
C ALA A 133 -15.84 -12.41 27.22
N GLY A 134 -17.08 -12.26 27.71
CA GLY A 134 -18.09 -11.34 27.17
C GLY A 134 -19.18 -12.05 26.37
N ALA A 135 -19.95 -11.28 25.59
CA ALA A 135 -21.02 -11.80 24.72
C ALA A 135 -20.72 -11.65 23.22
N TRP A 136 -19.69 -10.90 22.85
CA TRP A 136 -19.42 -10.52 21.46
C TRP A 136 -17.96 -10.75 21.12
N CYS A 137 -17.68 -11.28 19.93
CA CYS A 137 -16.33 -11.37 19.40
C CYS A 137 -15.83 -10.00 18.91
N ARG A 138 -14.53 -9.90 18.57
CA ARG A 138 -13.92 -8.64 18.13
C ARG A 138 -14.62 -8.00 16.93
N SER A 139 -15.17 -8.81 16.01
CA SER A 139 -15.91 -8.32 14.84
C SER A 139 -17.34 -7.87 15.15
N HIS A 140 -17.93 -8.29 16.27
CA HIS A 140 -19.31 -7.97 16.63
C HIS A 140 -19.42 -7.10 17.90
N THR A 141 -18.30 -6.70 18.49
CA THR A 141 -18.31 -5.79 19.62
C THR A 141 -18.79 -4.41 19.16
N PRO A 142 -19.86 -3.84 19.76
CA PRO A 142 -20.42 -2.58 19.30
C PRO A 142 -19.50 -1.40 19.57
N CYS A 143 -19.64 -0.36 18.74
CA CYS A 143 -18.97 0.92 18.88
C CYS A 143 -19.24 1.53 20.26
N ARG A 144 -18.21 2.11 20.90
CA ARG A 144 -18.33 2.74 22.23
C ARG A 144 -19.05 4.11 22.20
N VAL A 145 -19.33 4.65 21.01
CA VAL A 145 -20.05 5.92 20.84
C VAL A 145 -21.54 5.74 21.23
N PRO A 146 -22.08 6.54 22.18
CA PRO A 146 -23.48 6.46 22.57
C PRO A 146 -24.42 6.56 21.36
N GLY A 147 -25.35 5.62 21.23
CA GLY A 147 -26.30 5.58 20.10
C GLY A 147 -25.78 4.92 18.82
N CYS A 148 -24.50 4.51 18.75
CA CYS A 148 -23.96 3.80 17.61
C CYS A 148 -24.03 2.27 17.80
N THR A 149 -24.85 1.60 17.00
CA THR A 149 -25.00 0.12 17.00
C THR A 149 -24.06 -0.58 16.03
N ARG A 150 -23.22 0.17 15.30
CA ARG A 150 -22.28 -0.40 14.32
C ARG A 150 -21.18 -1.20 15.01
N PRO A 151 -20.69 -2.29 14.38
CA PRO A 151 -19.54 -3.02 14.89
C PRO A 151 -18.29 -2.14 14.90
N ARG A 152 -17.38 -2.40 15.84
CA ARG A 152 -16.06 -1.75 15.89
C ARG A 152 -15.25 -2.04 14.64
N ALA A 153 -14.41 -1.08 14.24
CA ALA A 153 -13.48 -1.29 13.14
C ALA A 153 -12.46 -2.35 13.55
N VAL A 154 -12.37 -3.43 12.78
CA VAL A 154 -11.23 -4.36 12.88
C VAL A 154 -10.11 -3.73 12.05
N LEU A 155 -9.26 -2.93 12.68
CA LEU A 155 -8.06 -2.45 12.01
C LEU A 155 -7.04 -3.60 11.94
N PRO A 156 -6.37 -3.80 10.80
CA PRO A 156 -5.34 -4.82 10.67
C PRO A 156 -4.23 -4.53 11.68
N HIS A 157 -3.84 -5.60 12.37
CA HIS A 157 -3.01 -5.61 13.56
C HIS A 157 -1.66 -4.92 13.28
N THR A 158 -1.45 -3.71 13.77
CA THR A 158 -0.09 -3.22 14.02
C THR A 158 0.34 -3.81 15.35
N SER A 159 0.87 -5.04 15.30
CA SER A 159 1.56 -5.67 16.41
C SER A 159 2.77 -4.82 16.81
N SER A 160 2.59 -3.89 17.73
CA SER A 160 3.65 -3.20 18.46
C SER A 160 3.06 -2.65 19.76
N SER A 161 2.86 -3.57 20.69
CA SER A 161 2.63 -3.27 22.09
C SER A 161 3.91 -2.70 22.69
N THR A 162 4.08 -1.39 22.67
CA THR A 162 4.90 -0.69 23.67
C THR A 162 4.09 0.46 24.25
N SER A 163 3.69 0.22 25.49
CA SER A 163 3.11 1.17 26.42
C SER A 163 3.88 2.49 26.44
N SER A 164 3.26 3.54 25.90
CA SER A 164 3.56 4.92 26.23
C SER A 164 2.24 5.66 26.38
N SER A 165 2.04 6.16 27.58
CA SER A 165 0.88 6.92 28.05
C SER A 165 0.51 8.03 27.07
N SER A 166 -0.79 8.16 26.78
CA SER A 166 -1.48 9.14 25.89
C SER A 166 -1.78 8.74 24.43
N GLY A 167 -2.31 7.52 24.21
CA GLY A 167 -2.93 7.16 22.92
C GLY A 167 -4.17 6.31 23.12
N GLY A 168 -5.36 6.88 22.87
CA GLY A 168 -6.61 6.13 22.87
C GLY A 168 -6.54 5.01 21.84
N THR A 169 -6.73 3.77 22.28
CA THR A 169 -6.73 2.60 21.41
C THR A 169 -7.89 2.73 20.41
N HIS A 170 -7.55 2.80 19.12
CA HIS A 170 -8.49 2.93 18.00
C HIS A 170 -9.46 1.74 17.87
N ASP A 171 -9.28 0.71 18.71
CA ASP A 171 -10.11 -0.50 18.81
C ASP A 171 -11.47 -0.29 19.50
N ALA A 172 -11.83 0.95 19.88
CA ALA A 172 -13.06 1.24 20.62
C ALA A 172 -14.23 1.75 19.75
N VAL A 173 -13.98 2.08 18.48
CA VAL A 173 -14.91 2.83 17.63
C VAL A 173 -15.13 2.16 16.27
N CYS A 174 -16.26 2.42 15.60
CA CYS A 174 -16.53 1.88 14.25
C CYS A 174 -15.73 2.64 13.18
N ALA A 175 -15.66 2.12 11.95
CA ALA A 175 -14.85 2.71 10.88
C ALA A 175 -15.18 4.19 10.57
N GLU A 176 -16.44 4.57 10.76
CA GLU A 176 -16.92 5.96 10.61
C GLU A 176 -16.42 6.88 11.73
N HIS A 177 -16.23 6.33 12.93
CA HIS A 177 -15.73 7.05 14.10
C HIS A 177 -14.23 6.81 14.34
N ALA A 178 -13.58 6.04 13.47
CA ALA A 178 -12.15 5.77 13.56
C ALA A 178 -11.39 7.04 13.21
N PRO A 179 -10.39 7.44 14.02
CA PRO A 179 -9.56 8.58 13.69
C PRO A 179 -8.84 8.32 12.37
N ARG A 180 -8.96 9.24 11.41
CA ARG A 180 -8.33 9.08 10.09
C ARG A 180 -6.84 9.42 10.21
N ALA A 181 -5.97 8.57 9.68
CA ALA A 181 -4.53 8.86 9.63
C ALA A 181 -4.20 9.78 8.45
N CYS A 182 -3.13 10.56 8.59
CA CYS A 182 -2.54 11.27 7.46
C CYS A 182 -2.14 10.28 6.35
N ARG A 183 -2.49 10.58 5.09
CA ARG A 183 -2.16 9.71 3.94
C ARG A 183 -0.64 9.57 3.64
N ARG A 184 0.21 10.43 4.20
CA ARG A 184 1.66 10.40 3.94
C ARG A 184 2.28 9.16 4.57
N GLY A 185 3.00 8.37 3.79
CA GLY A 185 3.69 7.16 4.26
C GLY A 185 4.59 7.46 5.47
N GLY A 186 4.45 6.68 6.53
CA GLY A 186 5.22 6.83 7.77
C GLY A 186 4.74 7.95 8.71
N CYS A 187 3.68 8.69 8.38
CA CYS A 187 3.10 9.68 9.29
C CYS A 187 2.09 9.03 10.24
N THR A 188 2.30 9.20 11.55
CA THR A 188 1.40 8.71 12.61
C THR A 188 0.37 9.76 13.07
N ALA A 189 0.31 10.92 12.41
CA ALA A 189 -0.60 11.99 12.78
C ALA A 189 -2.06 11.60 12.52
N VAL A 190 -2.89 11.80 13.53
CA VAL A 190 -4.34 11.60 13.49
C VAL A 190 -5.01 12.89 13.05
N LEU A 191 -5.95 12.78 12.10
CA LEU A 191 -6.79 13.88 11.64
C LEU A 191 -8.07 13.89 12.47
N ASP A 192 -8.34 14.99 13.17
CA ASP A 192 -9.55 15.16 13.96
C ASP A 192 -10.78 15.13 13.04
N GLY A 193 -11.62 14.10 13.23
CA GLY A 193 -12.73 13.73 12.34
C GLY A 193 -14.00 14.57 12.47
N VAL A 194 -13.89 15.87 12.78
CA VAL A 194 -15.08 16.74 12.96
C VAL A 194 -15.48 17.50 11.69
N ALA A 195 -14.88 17.17 10.54
CA ALA A 195 -15.18 17.85 9.28
C ALA A 195 -16.33 17.16 8.52
N GLU A 196 -17.38 17.93 8.20
CA GLU A 196 -18.46 17.64 7.26
C GLU A 196 -17.96 16.87 6.01
N PRO A 197 -18.79 15.99 5.39
CA PRO A 197 -18.37 15.10 4.31
C PRO A 197 -17.75 15.79 3.09
N GLN A 198 -17.99 17.09 2.91
CA GLN A 198 -17.44 17.91 1.82
C GLN A 198 -16.12 18.63 2.17
N GLN A 199 -15.65 18.56 3.42
CA GLN A 199 -14.44 19.24 3.92
C GLN A 199 -13.39 18.26 4.49
N GLN A 200 -13.41 17.01 4.02
CA GLN A 200 -12.54 15.95 4.52
C GLN A 200 -11.06 16.26 4.24
N ARG A 201 -10.28 16.50 5.31
CA ARG A 201 -8.82 16.60 5.22
C ARG A 201 -8.21 15.21 5.05
N VAL A 202 -7.24 15.09 4.15
CA VAL A 202 -6.53 13.84 3.81
C VAL A 202 -5.09 13.86 4.34
N PHE A 203 -4.53 15.04 4.54
CA PHE A 203 -3.18 15.27 5.06
C PHE A 203 -3.26 16.09 6.35
N CYS A 204 -2.33 15.88 7.28
CA CYS A 204 -2.21 16.70 8.48
C CYS A 204 -1.64 18.08 8.13
N ALA A 205 -1.72 19.05 9.04
CA ALA A 205 -1.22 20.41 8.79
C ALA A 205 0.26 20.46 8.34
N ALA A 206 1.08 19.49 8.79
CA ALA A 206 2.48 19.37 8.37
C ALA A 206 2.67 18.84 6.93
N HIS A 207 1.68 18.13 6.40
CA HIS A 207 1.73 17.49 5.08
C HIS A 207 0.69 18.05 4.10
N GLU A 208 -0.16 18.97 4.52
CA GLU A 208 -1.13 19.65 3.69
C GLU A 208 -0.49 20.86 2.99
N CYS A 209 -0.81 21.04 1.71
CA CYS A 209 -0.41 22.21 0.93
C CYS A 209 -0.87 23.50 1.64
N LEU A 210 0.00 24.49 1.76
CA LEU A 210 -0.33 25.76 2.44
C LEU A 210 -1.34 26.65 1.68
N ARG A 211 -1.75 26.27 0.46
CA ARG A 211 -2.70 27.06 -0.33
C ARG A 211 -4.10 26.87 0.23
N VAL A 212 -4.79 27.98 0.53
CA VAL A 212 -6.10 28.04 1.22
C VAL A 212 -7.17 27.13 0.60
N ASP A 213 -7.12 26.92 -0.72
CA ASP A 213 -8.09 26.10 -1.46
C ASP A 213 -7.55 24.73 -1.92
N CYS A 214 -6.35 24.32 -1.46
CA CYS A 214 -5.74 23.06 -1.86
C CYS A 214 -5.65 22.09 -0.68
N ARG A 215 -6.20 20.88 -0.88
CA ARG A 215 -6.09 19.76 0.07
C ARG A 215 -5.04 18.73 -0.34
N GLY A 216 -4.17 19.08 -1.29
CA GLY A 216 -3.10 18.22 -1.80
C GLY A 216 -1.98 18.04 -0.78
N GLY A 217 -1.23 16.95 -0.91
CA GLY A 217 -0.05 16.69 -0.10
C GLY A 217 1.12 17.58 -0.52
N ARG A 218 1.91 18.04 0.45
CA ARG A 218 3.21 18.69 0.20
C ARG A 218 4.14 17.79 -0.59
N GLN A 219 4.98 18.37 -1.44
CA GLN A 219 6.00 17.61 -2.18
C GLN A 219 7.06 17.01 -1.25
N ASP A 220 7.40 15.75 -1.49
CA ASP A 220 8.55 15.08 -0.90
C ASP A 220 9.80 15.43 -1.72
N THR A 221 10.58 16.41 -1.27
CA THR A 221 11.90 16.68 -1.83
C THR A 221 12.86 15.60 -1.33
N THR A 222 12.96 14.49 -2.07
CA THR A 222 13.86 13.36 -1.75
C THR A 222 15.34 13.64 -2.05
N ALA A 223 15.71 14.89 -2.36
CA ALA A 223 17.09 15.29 -2.62
C ALA A 223 17.70 16.01 -1.40
N GLY A 224 18.24 15.23 -0.47
CA GLY A 224 19.05 15.72 0.65
C GLY A 224 18.23 16.30 1.81
N GLY A 225 18.34 15.69 2.99
CA GLY A 225 17.49 15.99 4.13
C GLY A 225 17.51 17.45 4.55
N GLY A 226 16.32 18.07 4.58
CA GLY A 226 16.12 19.39 5.17
C GLY A 226 15.09 20.24 4.43
N GLY A 227 13.82 19.86 4.49
CA GLY A 227 12.71 20.73 4.09
C GLY A 227 11.91 20.19 2.91
N GLY A 228 10.87 19.40 3.21
CA GLY A 228 9.79 19.12 2.26
C GLY A 228 9.18 20.43 1.77
N GLY A 229 8.80 20.49 0.50
CA GLY A 229 8.19 21.68 -0.09
C GLY A 229 6.95 22.12 0.68
N VAL A 230 6.74 23.43 0.83
CA VAL A 230 5.57 23.99 1.55
C VAL A 230 4.27 23.81 0.76
N PHE A 231 4.40 23.59 -0.55
CA PHE A 231 3.31 23.44 -1.51
C PHE A 231 3.28 22.03 -2.12
N CYS A 232 2.13 21.65 -2.67
CA CYS A 232 2.01 20.43 -3.48
C CYS A 232 2.65 20.61 -4.85
N GLU A 233 2.77 19.54 -5.64
CA GLU A 233 3.42 19.59 -6.95
C GLU A 233 2.79 20.56 -7.94
N ALA A 234 1.47 20.72 -7.90
CA ALA A 234 0.76 21.69 -8.72
C ALA A 234 0.99 23.15 -8.31
N HIS A 235 1.47 23.39 -7.08
CA HIS A 235 1.63 24.73 -6.53
C HIS A 235 3.07 25.10 -6.21
N ALA A 236 4.00 24.13 -6.22
CA ALA A 236 5.41 24.35 -5.99
C ALA A 236 6.09 24.88 -7.26
N CYS A 237 7.00 25.84 -7.09
CA CYS A 237 7.87 26.27 -8.17
C CYS A 237 8.80 25.12 -8.59
N GLU A 238 8.91 24.85 -9.89
CA GLU A 238 9.77 23.79 -10.43
C GLU A 238 11.28 24.05 -10.19
N LYS A 239 11.68 25.29 -9.86
CA LYS A 239 13.08 25.59 -9.57
C LYS A 239 13.50 24.93 -8.26
N PRO A 240 14.60 24.16 -8.23
CA PRO A 240 15.07 23.49 -7.01
C PRO A 240 15.31 24.52 -5.90
N LEU A 241 14.96 24.13 -4.67
CA LEU A 241 15.09 24.92 -3.44
C LEU A 241 14.23 26.21 -3.40
N CYS A 242 13.32 26.42 -4.36
CA CYS A 242 12.38 27.53 -4.31
C CYS A 242 11.16 27.16 -3.45
N GLY A 243 10.99 27.84 -2.32
CA GLY A 243 9.85 27.66 -1.42
C GLY A 243 8.60 28.46 -1.80
N GLU A 244 8.62 29.18 -2.92
CA GLU A 244 7.55 30.09 -3.34
C GLU A 244 6.50 29.38 -4.23
N PRO A 245 5.22 29.79 -4.16
CA PRO A 245 4.18 29.22 -4.99
C PRO A 245 4.27 29.70 -6.45
N VAL A 246 3.76 28.89 -7.38
CA VAL A 246 3.60 29.29 -8.79
C VAL A 246 2.68 30.50 -8.95
N VAL A 247 2.93 31.34 -9.97
CA VAL A 247 2.17 32.58 -10.22
C VAL A 247 0.75 32.27 -10.68
N ALA A 248 -0.19 32.34 -9.73
CA ALA A 248 -1.59 32.00 -9.91
C ALA A 248 -1.82 30.55 -10.39
N ALA A 249 -2.94 29.95 -10.01
CA ALA A 249 -3.37 28.66 -10.57
C ALA A 249 -3.92 28.84 -12.01
N ALA A 250 -3.23 29.64 -12.83
CA ALA A 250 -3.48 29.64 -14.26
C ALA A 250 -2.98 28.29 -14.79
N GLU A 251 -3.81 27.60 -15.56
CA GLU A 251 -3.48 26.31 -16.15
C GLU A 251 -2.11 26.40 -16.84
N GLY A 252 -1.14 25.60 -16.37
CA GLY A 252 0.21 25.55 -16.93
C GLY A 252 1.28 26.46 -16.29
N ALA A 253 1.00 27.17 -15.19
CA ALA A 253 2.02 27.89 -14.44
C ALA A 253 2.98 26.91 -13.72
N ARG A 254 4.28 26.96 -14.05
CA ARG A 254 5.33 26.08 -13.47
C ARG A 254 6.33 26.80 -12.58
N TYR A 255 6.39 28.13 -12.66
CA TYR A 255 7.37 28.95 -11.96
C TYR A 255 6.67 30.00 -11.09
N CYS A 256 7.33 30.42 -10.00
CA CYS A 256 6.89 31.53 -9.16
C CYS A 256 7.17 32.89 -9.83
N GLN A 257 6.74 33.98 -9.21
CA GLN A 257 6.85 35.33 -9.81
C GLN A 257 8.30 35.76 -10.01
N GLY A 258 9.21 35.21 -9.20
CA GLY A 258 10.64 35.41 -9.33
C GLY A 258 11.30 34.56 -10.42
N HIS A 259 10.66 33.47 -10.86
CA HIS A 259 11.23 32.49 -11.80
C HIS A 259 10.46 32.35 -13.12
N GLU A 260 9.33 33.05 -13.27
CA GLU A 260 8.59 33.15 -14.52
C GLU A 260 9.10 34.34 -15.37
N CYS A 261 9.02 34.20 -16.69
CA CYS A 261 9.26 35.29 -17.61
C CYS A 261 8.27 36.44 -17.39
N ARG A 262 8.76 37.68 -17.33
CA ARG A 262 7.93 38.87 -17.14
C ARG A 262 7.04 39.23 -18.35
N VAL A 263 7.26 38.64 -19.52
CA VAL A 263 6.45 38.92 -20.73
C VAL A 263 5.07 38.29 -20.59
N ALA A 264 4.02 39.08 -20.86
CA ALA A 264 2.64 38.60 -20.83
C ALA A 264 2.46 37.36 -21.70
N ALA A 265 1.71 36.37 -21.19
CA ALA A 265 1.49 35.05 -21.81
C ALA A 265 2.73 34.15 -21.96
N CYS A 266 3.93 34.57 -21.55
CA CYS A 266 5.10 33.70 -21.53
C CYS A 266 5.23 32.98 -20.18
N ARG A 267 5.07 31.66 -20.18
CA ARG A 267 5.23 30.80 -18.99
C ARG A 267 6.63 30.20 -18.83
N GLY A 268 7.60 30.69 -19.62
CA GLY A 268 8.96 30.15 -19.64
C GLY A 268 9.78 30.52 -18.39
N PRO A 269 10.84 29.76 -18.08
CA PRO A 269 11.72 30.07 -16.96
C PRO A 269 12.48 31.36 -17.21
N ARG A 270 12.59 32.18 -16.18
CA ARG A 270 13.42 33.39 -16.14
C ARG A 270 14.91 33.02 -16.20
N ALA A 271 15.71 33.76 -16.96
CA ALA A 271 17.17 33.63 -16.96
C ALA A 271 17.78 34.12 -15.62
N VAL A 272 18.98 33.65 -15.29
CA VAL A 272 19.66 34.03 -14.04
C VAL A 272 19.85 35.55 -13.93
N ASP A 273 20.28 36.19 -15.02
CA ASP A 273 20.66 37.61 -15.05
C ASP A 273 19.60 38.53 -15.70
N SER A 274 18.42 38.00 -16.03
CA SER A 274 17.39 38.78 -16.75
C SER A 274 15.99 38.42 -16.25
N PRO A 275 15.02 39.36 -16.17
CA PRO A 275 13.60 39.08 -15.94
C PRO A 275 12.89 38.35 -17.09
N TYR A 276 13.62 37.97 -18.13
CA TYR A 276 13.08 37.37 -19.33
C TYR A 276 13.59 35.95 -19.55
N CYS A 277 12.84 35.14 -20.31
CA CYS A 277 13.25 33.77 -20.61
C CYS A 277 14.41 33.73 -21.61
N PRO A 278 15.40 32.85 -21.42
CA PRO A 278 16.62 32.82 -22.24
C PRO A 278 16.36 32.47 -23.70
N LEU A 279 15.29 31.69 -23.96
CA LEU A 279 14.97 31.18 -25.29
C LEU A 279 14.41 32.26 -26.23
N LEU A 280 13.56 33.16 -25.72
CA LEU A 280 12.78 34.06 -26.58
C LEU A 280 12.88 35.53 -26.19
N HIS A 281 12.98 35.86 -24.89
CA HIS A 281 12.76 37.22 -24.43
C HIS A 281 13.98 37.89 -23.81
N ALA A 282 14.99 37.14 -23.38
CA ALA A 282 16.24 37.71 -22.87
C ALA A 282 17.15 38.10 -24.04
N CYS A 283 17.85 39.23 -23.90
CA CYS A 283 18.91 39.64 -24.82
C CYS A 283 20.01 38.57 -24.89
N GLN A 284 20.51 38.24 -26.08
CA GLN A 284 21.60 37.26 -26.25
C GLN A 284 22.97 37.75 -25.76
N CYS A 285 23.13 39.05 -25.55
CA CYS A 285 24.36 39.63 -25.03
C CYS A 285 24.58 39.18 -23.57
N PRO A 286 25.72 38.54 -23.26
CA PRO A 286 26.02 38.07 -21.90
C PRO A 286 25.88 39.19 -20.87
N GLY A 287 25.20 38.89 -19.74
CA GLY A 287 24.99 39.83 -18.64
C GLY A 287 23.99 40.96 -18.91
N CYS A 288 23.35 41.01 -20.08
CA CYS A 288 22.36 42.04 -20.38
C CYS A 288 20.98 41.68 -19.79
N PRO A 289 20.41 42.51 -18.89
CA PRO A 289 19.08 42.25 -18.33
C PRO A 289 17.94 42.62 -19.30
N GLY A 290 18.24 43.23 -20.44
CA GLY A 290 17.25 43.80 -21.36
C GLY A 290 16.35 42.77 -22.04
N GLN A 291 15.15 43.22 -22.42
CA GLN A 291 14.24 42.43 -23.25
C GLN A 291 14.73 42.43 -24.69
N ARG A 292 14.64 41.28 -25.34
CA ARG A 292 14.88 41.12 -26.77
C ARG A 292 13.83 41.90 -27.57
N ALA A 293 14.29 42.70 -28.53
CA ALA A 293 13.40 43.44 -29.41
C ALA A 293 12.69 42.48 -30.39
N ALA A 294 11.47 42.83 -30.81
CA ALA A 294 10.64 41.98 -31.66
C ALA A 294 11.37 41.58 -32.95
N GLY A 295 11.51 40.27 -33.19
CA GLY A 295 12.17 39.72 -34.37
C GLY A 295 13.70 39.84 -34.40
N ARG A 296 14.35 40.19 -33.29
CA ARG A 296 15.81 40.41 -33.20
C ARG A 296 16.45 39.48 -32.17
N SER A 297 17.78 39.39 -32.16
CA SER A 297 18.55 38.64 -31.17
C SER A 297 18.86 39.43 -29.89
N CYS A 298 18.83 40.77 -29.99
CA CYS A 298 19.29 41.69 -28.95
C CYS A 298 18.19 42.66 -28.50
N CYS A 299 18.43 43.37 -27.39
CA CYS A 299 17.62 44.51 -26.97
C CYS A 299 17.85 45.72 -27.89
N ASP A 300 16.96 46.71 -27.85
CA ASP A 300 17.04 47.90 -28.71
C ASP A 300 18.38 48.64 -28.60
N GLY A 301 18.97 48.69 -27.39
CA GLY A 301 20.28 49.32 -27.18
C GLY A 301 21.43 48.60 -27.90
N HIS A 302 21.48 47.27 -27.82
CA HIS A 302 22.50 46.49 -28.52
C HIS A 302 22.24 46.39 -30.03
N ASP A 303 20.98 46.38 -30.46
CA ASP A 303 20.65 46.41 -31.88
C ASP A 303 21.08 47.73 -32.54
N ALA A 304 20.91 48.87 -31.85
CA ALA A 304 21.42 50.16 -32.31
C ALA A 304 22.95 50.13 -32.48
N LEU A 305 23.68 49.62 -31.48
CA LEU A 305 25.14 49.50 -31.53
C LEU A 305 25.62 48.58 -32.67
N LEU A 306 24.92 47.46 -32.93
CA LEU A 306 25.24 46.56 -34.04
C LEU A 306 25.01 47.22 -35.40
N ARG A 307 23.93 48.00 -35.54
CA ARG A 307 23.63 48.75 -36.76
C ARG A 307 24.67 49.84 -37.03
N ASP A 308 25.06 50.59 -36.00
CA ASP A 308 26.06 51.66 -36.13
C ASP A 308 27.44 51.11 -36.49
N GLY A 309 27.81 49.94 -35.94
CA GLY A 309 29.03 49.23 -36.33
C GLY A 309 29.01 48.76 -37.79
N LEU A 310 27.87 48.23 -38.27
CA LEU A 310 27.71 47.84 -39.67
C LEU A 310 27.76 49.05 -40.62
N VAL A 311 27.10 50.15 -40.27
CA VAL A 311 27.13 51.39 -41.08
C VAL A 311 28.55 51.96 -41.12
N SER A 312 29.28 51.94 -40.00
CA SER A 312 30.67 52.41 -39.93
C SER A 312 31.60 51.54 -40.78
N SER A 313 31.46 50.22 -40.73
CA SER A 313 32.28 49.30 -41.55
C SER A 313 31.97 49.41 -43.05
N VAL A 314 30.70 49.60 -43.43
CA VAL A 314 30.30 49.85 -44.83
C VAL A 314 30.87 51.19 -45.30
N ALA A 315 30.77 52.24 -44.49
CA ALA A 315 31.36 53.55 -44.79
C ALA A 315 32.89 53.47 -44.96
N GLU A 316 33.60 52.77 -44.07
CA GLU A 316 35.03 52.52 -44.19
C GLU A 316 35.38 51.71 -45.44
N SER A 317 34.61 50.66 -45.77
CA SER A 317 34.83 49.87 -46.98
C SER A 317 34.61 50.69 -48.26
N GLN A 318 33.58 51.54 -48.28
CA GLN A 318 33.30 52.43 -49.41
C GLN A 318 34.37 53.51 -49.54
N GLN A 319 34.89 54.02 -48.42
CA GLN A 319 36.00 54.97 -48.43
C GLN A 319 37.31 54.32 -48.89
N ARG A 320 37.58 53.06 -48.50
CA ARG A 320 38.71 52.28 -49.04
C ARG A 320 38.54 52.01 -50.53
N GLN A 321 37.35 51.64 -51.00
CA GLN A 321 37.08 51.46 -52.43
C GLN A 321 37.18 52.76 -53.22
N ARG A 322 36.73 53.89 -52.66
CA ARG A 322 36.92 55.21 -53.26
C ARG A 322 38.39 55.56 -53.35
N ARG A 323 39.18 55.35 -52.28
CA ARG A 323 40.64 55.53 -52.28
C ARG A 323 41.36 54.59 -53.27
N ALA A 324 40.87 53.37 -53.47
CA ALA A 324 41.42 52.44 -54.46
C ALA A 324 41.07 52.84 -55.90
N ARG A 325 39.88 53.43 -56.13
CA ARG A 325 39.44 53.94 -57.44
C ARG A 325 40.07 55.27 -57.81
N THR A 326 40.25 56.18 -56.85
CA THR A 326 41.11 57.36 -57.01
C THR A 326 42.54 56.88 -56.86
N GLY A 327 43.06 56.18 -57.88
CA GLY A 327 44.39 55.60 -57.88
C GLY A 327 45.42 56.61 -57.39
N HIS A 328 45.79 56.51 -56.11
CA HIS A 328 47.05 57.05 -55.65
C HIS A 328 48.08 56.15 -56.31
N HIS A 329 48.57 56.60 -57.46
CA HIS A 329 49.85 56.19 -57.98
C HIS A 329 50.85 56.46 -56.87
N LEU A 330 51.14 55.42 -56.09
CA LEU A 330 52.34 55.39 -55.27
C LEU A 330 53.48 55.67 -56.24
N ALA A 331 54.26 56.70 -55.92
CA ALA A 331 55.47 57.01 -56.66
C ALA A 331 56.28 55.70 -56.79
N PRO A 332 56.88 55.42 -57.97
CA PRO A 332 57.75 54.26 -58.12
C PRO A 332 58.75 54.26 -56.96
N LEU A 333 58.75 53.19 -56.18
CA LEU A 333 59.70 53.05 -55.07
C LEU A 333 61.10 53.21 -55.64
N SER A 334 61.96 53.93 -54.94
CA SER A 334 63.35 54.01 -55.37
C SER A 334 63.97 52.60 -55.39
N PRO A 335 64.96 52.33 -56.25
CA PRO A 335 65.59 51.00 -56.31
C PRO A 335 66.11 50.50 -54.96
N MET A 336 66.48 51.42 -54.05
CA MET A 336 66.89 51.09 -52.69
C MET A 336 65.72 50.63 -51.80
N GLU A 337 64.57 51.30 -51.89
CA GLU A 337 63.36 50.94 -51.14
C GLU A 337 62.77 49.61 -51.62
N GLU A 338 62.85 49.32 -52.93
CA GLU A 338 62.49 48.00 -53.45
C GLU A 338 63.44 46.91 -52.92
N ALA A 339 64.75 47.18 -52.86
CA ALA A 339 65.71 46.24 -52.32
C ALA A 339 65.48 45.97 -50.82
N LEU A 340 65.17 47.02 -50.03
CA LEU A 340 64.80 46.89 -48.62
C LEU A 340 63.47 46.12 -48.45
N SER A 341 62.48 46.41 -49.28
CA SER A 341 61.19 45.70 -49.26
C SER A 341 61.36 44.21 -49.59
N ARG A 342 62.22 43.87 -50.56
CA ARG A 342 62.57 42.48 -50.88
C ARG A 342 63.28 41.80 -49.72
N ARG A 343 64.24 42.46 -49.05
CA ARG A 343 64.91 41.91 -47.87
C ARG A 343 63.95 41.68 -46.71
N LEU A 344 63.03 42.60 -46.46
CA LEU A 344 62.02 42.45 -45.42
C LEU A 344 61.05 41.30 -45.72
N MET A 345 60.64 41.12 -46.98
CA MET A 345 59.84 39.96 -47.37
C MET A 345 60.61 38.65 -47.20
N GLN A 346 61.90 38.62 -47.56
CA GLN A 346 62.77 37.46 -47.34
C GLN A 346 62.95 37.14 -45.86
N GLU A 347 63.17 38.14 -45.02
CA GLU A 347 63.29 37.95 -43.56
C GLU A 347 61.96 37.49 -42.94
N ARG A 348 60.82 38.03 -43.37
CA ARG A 348 59.52 37.54 -42.91
C ARG A 348 59.28 36.09 -43.34
N ALA A 349 59.60 35.74 -44.59
CA ALA A 349 59.50 34.36 -45.07
C ALA A 349 60.42 33.42 -44.29
N ARG A 350 61.63 33.88 -43.94
CA ARG A 350 62.56 33.13 -43.09
C ARG A 350 61.97 32.91 -41.70
N GLN A 351 61.46 33.95 -41.05
CA GLN A 351 60.82 33.86 -39.73
C GLN A 351 59.60 32.92 -39.73
N GLU A 352 58.75 32.97 -40.76
CA GLU A 352 57.63 32.05 -40.92
C GLU A 352 58.10 30.60 -41.10
N SER A 353 59.19 30.38 -41.84
CA SER A 353 59.78 29.04 -41.99
C SER A 353 60.36 28.52 -40.67
N GLU A 354 61.04 29.37 -39.89
CA GLU A 354 61.56 29.02 -38.57
C GLU A 354 60.42 28.76 -37.57
N ALA A 355 59.32 29.51 -37.65
CA ALA A 355 58.13 29.29 -36.83
C ALA A 355 57.47 27.93 -37.14
N ARG A 356 57.33 27.58 -38.43
CA ARG A 356 56.83 26.26 -38.84
C ARG A 356 57.71 25.13 -38.34
N LEU A 357 59.04 25.26 -38.47
CA LEU A 357 59.97 24.24 -37.96
C LEU A 357 59.88 24.11 -36.44
N ARG A 358 59.67 25.22 -35.69
CA ARG A 358 59.42 25.16 -34.24
C ARG A 358 58.10 24.44 -33.93
N GLU A 359 57.02 24.75 -34.65
CA GLU A 359 55.74 24.04 -34.50
C GLU A 359 55.88 22.54 -34.81
N GLU A 360 56.60 22.17 -35.86
CA GLU A 360 56.90 20.78 -36.19
C GLU A 360 57.71 20.11 -35.09
N MET A 361 58.76 20.75 -34.57
CA MET A 361 59.57 20.22 -33.49
C MET A 361 58.75 20.01 -32.20
N MET A 362 57.82 20.92 -31.89
CA MET A 362 56.89 20.77 -30.76
C MET A 362 55.91 19.61 -30.99
N ALA A 363 55.38 19.45 -32.21
CA ALA A 363 54.50 18.34 -32.58
C ALA A 363 55.22 16.97 -32.48
N TRP A 364 56.50 16.89 -32.85
CA TRP A 364 57.33 15.69 -32.62
C TRP A 364 57.53 15.39 -31.14
N ARG A 365 57.73 16.41 -30.31
CA ARG A 365 57.92 16.27 -28.85
C ARG A 365 56.65 15.78 -28.14
N GLU A 366 55.49 16.07 -28.70
CA GLU A 366 54.17 15.64 -28.21
C GLU A 366 53.69 14.30 -28.80
N GLY A 367 54.51 13.64 -29.64
CA GLY A 367 54.26 12.27 -30.10
C GLY A 367 53.13 12.13 -31.14
N ILE A 368 52.81 13.18 -31.89
CA ILE A 368 51.75 13.16 -32.90
C ILE A 368 52.33 12.74 -34.26
N PRO A 369 51.90 11.61 -34.88
CA PRO A 369 52.41 11.20 -36.19
C PRO A 369 51.87 12.10 -37.31
N TYR A 370 52.74 12.44 -38.25
CA TYR A 370 52.48 13.36 -39.36
C TYR A 370 51.51 12.74 -40.39
N GLY A 371 50.44 13.46 -40.79
CA GLY A 371 49.62 13.04 -41.94
C GLY A 371 48.19 13.56 -42.09
N LEU A 372 47.58 14.22 -41.09
CA LEU A 372 46.18 14.69 -41.22
C LEU A 372 46.10 16.20 -41.44
N GLY A 373 45.59 16.57 -42.61
CA GLY A 373 45.32 17.96 -42.99
C GLY A 373 44.42 18.67 -41.97
N ALA A 374 44.60 19.99 -41.85
CA ALA A 374 43.96 20.84 -40.84
C ALA A 374 42.42 20.72 -40.75
N ARG A 375 41.75 20.14 -41.75
CA ARG A 375 40.30 19.98 -41.81
C ARG A 375 39.76 18.77 -41.04
N GLU A 376 40.61 17.81 -40.64
CA GLU A 376 40.22 16.62 -39.85
C GLU A 376 40.53 16.75 -38.34
N ARG A 377 41.27 17.80 -37.96
CA ARG A 377 41.74 18.07 -36.60
C ARG A 377 40.61 18.38 -35.59
N MET A 378 39.41 18.69 -36.07
CA MET A 378 38.27 19.08 -35.23
C MET A 378 37.26 17.93 -34.96
N ARG A 379 37.46 16.72 -35.51
CA ARG A 379 36.60 15.56 -35.21
C ARG A 379 37.22 14.50 -34.29
N SER A 380 38.53 14.52 -34.09
CA SER A 380 39.23 13.47 -33.32
C SER A 380 39.20 13.67 -31.79
N TRP A 381 38.76 14.83 -31.30
CA TRP A 381 38.76 15.11 -29.86
C TRP A 381 37.51 14.57 -29.12
N ASP A 382 36.47 14.15 -29.85
CA ASP A 382 35.22 13.64 -29.25
C ASP A 382 35.17 12.10 -29.10
N THR A 383 36.22 11.36 -29.46
CA THR A 383 36.21 9.88 -29.41
C THR A 383 37.39 9.26 -28.65
N ALA A 384 38.01 10.00 -27.73
CA ALA A 384 39.11 9.50 -26.89
C ALA A 384 38.81 9.61 -25.38
N ALA A 385 37.55 9.37 -25.00
CA ALA A 385 37.12 9.24 -23.60
C ALA A 385 36.29 7.97 -23.41
N ASP A 386 36.75 6.84 -23.96
CA ASP A 386 36.32 5.54 -23.49
C ASP A 386 37.41 4.50 -23.80
N VAL A 387 37.54 3.52 -22.91
CA VAL A 387 38.60 2.48 -22.83
C VAL A 387 39.83 2.88 -22.00
N GLY A 388 39.61 3.00 -20.68
CA GLY A 388 40.66 2.88 -19.68
C GLY A 388 40.97 1.42 -19.34
N ALA A 389 42.26 1.06 -19.52
CA ALA A 389 43.10 0.15 -18.73
C ALA A 389 42.52 -1.22 -18.28
N GLY A 390 43.11 -2.38 -18.61
CA GLY A 390 44.54 -2.70 -18.61
C GLY A 390 44.85 -3.65 -17.45
N GLY A 391 45.02 -4.95 -17.73
CA GLY A 391 45.57 -5.94 -16.79
C GLY A 391 47.07 -5.71 -16.51
N PRO A 392 47.72 -6.50 -15.63
CA PRO A 392 48.40 -7.70 -16.14
C PRO A 392 48.52 -8.90 -15.17
N ARG A 393 49.05 -10.00 -15.73
CA ARG A 393 49.28 -11.35 -15.18
C ARG A 393 50.54 -11.46 -14.29
N SER A 394 50.53 -12.33 -13.27
CA SER A 394 51.51 -13.44 -13.10
C SER A 394 51.34 -14.28 -11.83
N ARG A 395 51.32 -15.61 -12.05
CA ARG A 395 51.94 -16.75 -11.30
C ARG A 395 51.71 -17.03 -9.80
N ASP A 396 51.26 -18.27 -9.62
CA ASP A 396 51.73 -19.37 -8.73
C ASP A 396 51.40 -19.39 -7.22
N SER A 397 50.99 -20.60 -6.80
CA SER A 397 50.87 -21.16 -5.45
C SER A 397 49.58 -20.74 -4.71
N GLY A 398 48.68 -21.62 -4.27
CA GLY A 398 48.83 -22.94 -3.67
C GLY A 398 48.26 -22.87 -2.25
N LEU A 399 47.48 -23.89 -1.84
CA LEU A 399 46.86 -24.08 -0.50
C LEU A 399 45.61 -23.20 -0.28
N GLY A 400 44.40 -23.70 -0.05
CA GLY A 400 44.00 -24.92 0.62
C GLY A 400 43.48 -24.58 2.02
N THR A 401 42.19 -24.27 2.15
CA THR A 401 41.32 -24.52 3.31
C THR A 401 39.87 -24.14 2.96
N SER A 402 39.04 -25.10 2.58
CA SER A 402 37.58 -24.96 2.71
C SER A 402 37.12 -26.07 3.65
N SER A 403 36.94 -25.70 4.91
CA SER A 403 36.24 -26.47 5.92
C SER A 403 34.84 -25.90 6.02
N ASP A 404 33.86 -26.80 5.93
CA ASP A 404 32.61 -26.86 6.70
C ASP A 404 31.54 -25.77 6.42
N ASP A 405 30.24 -26.04 6.36
CA ASP A 405 29.50 -27.30 6.39
C ASP A 405 28.03 -27.05 5.96
N CYS A 406 27.42 -28.15 5.54
CA CYS A 406 26.01 -28.54 5.45
C CYS A 406 24.86 -27.60 5.88
N THR A 407 23.77 -27.59 5.09
CA THR A 407 22.48 -28.32 5.34
C THR A 407 21.42 -27.88 4.32
N PHE A 408 20.86 -28.79 3.52
CA PHE A 408 19.69 -29.68 3.75
C PHE A 408 18.33 -28.97 3.69
N VAL A 409 17.60 -29.20 2.60
CA VAL A 409 16.13 -29.20 2.47
C VAL A 409 15.86 -30.41 1.55
N GLY A 410 15.13 -31.46 1.92
CA GLY A 410 13.90 -31.48 2.72
C GLY A 410 12.74 -31.67 1.75
#